data_AF-A0A6L8LRP3-F1
#
_entry.id   AF-A0A6L8LRP3-F1
#
_cell.length_a   1.000
_cell.length_b   1.000
_cell.length_c   1.000
_cell.angle_alpha   90.00
_cell.angle_beta   90.00
_cell.angle_gamma   90.00
#
_symmetry.space_group_name_H-M   'P 1'
#
loop_
_entity.id
_entity.type
_entity.pdbx_description
1 polymer ?
#
loop_
_entity_poly.entity_id
_entity_poly.type
_entity_poly.pdbx_seq_one_letter_code
_entity_poly.pdbx_strand_id
1 'polypeptide(L)'
;MRQILSSIAITLLLLPLAGIASSEIPSGIQFNGPVNLTTVDSLLDDNSVFTKRNAILDGHIVRQISIASFIFSDGKREIQIEVSDKVKLDQSIDANTDLRIFGKFSGGNSPEIEVDHIQVL
;
A
#
# COMPACT_ATOMS: atom_id res chain seq x y z
N MET A 1 -30.25 61.65 1.26
CA MET A 1 -30.91 60.44 0.72
C MET A 1 -29.85 59.43 0.30
N ARG A 2 -29.99 58.16 0.72
CA ARG A 2 -29.59 56.88 0.08
C ARG A 2 -29.09 55.89 1.14
N GLN A 3 -30.02 55.13 1.71
CA GLN A 3 -30.47 53.79 1.30
C GLN A 3 -29.47 52.71 1.75
N ILE A 4 -29.88 52.00 2.80
CA ILE A 4 -29.26 50.79 3.35
C ILE A 4 -29.60 49.65 2.41
N LEU A 5 -28.61 48.89 1.93
CA LEU A 5 -28.83 47.62 1.23
C LEU A 5 -27.84 46.59 1.79
N SER A 6 -28.34 45.78 2.72
CA SER A 6 -27.71 44.56 3.21
C SER A 6 -27.53 43.57 2.06
N SER A 7 -26.31 43.13 1.78
CA SER A 7 -26.05 42.04 0.83
C SER A 7 -25.75 40.76 1.58
N ILE A 8 -26.69 39.82 1.48
CA ILE A 8 -26.54 38.41 1.86
C ILE A 8 -25.78 37.70 0.73
N ALA A 9 -24.63 37.12 1.04
CA ALA A 9 -23.98 36.15 0.15
C ALA A 9 -24.27 34.74 0.69
N ILE A 10 -25.00 33.95 -0.10
CA ILE A 10 -25.35 32.56 0.18
C ILE A 10 -24.16 31.67 -0.15
N THR A 11 -23.60 31.00 0.85
CA THR A 11 -22.53 30.00 0.65
C THR A 11 -23.16 28.69 0.17
N LEU A 12 -22.98 28.34 -1.11
CA LEU A 12 -23.44 27.06 -1.65
C LEU A 12 -22.37 25.98 -1.35
N LEU A 13 -22.60 25.18 -0.30
CA LEU A 13 -21.80 23.98 -0.01
C LEU A 13 -22.18 22.89 -1.01
N LEU A 14 -21.38 22.73 -2.07
CA LEU A 14 -21.40 21.54 -2.91
C LEU A 14 -20.73 20.40 -2.14
N LEU A 15 -21.53 19.56 -1.49
CA LEU A 15 -21.04 18.26 -1.02
C LEU A 15 -20.87 17.35 -2.25
N PRO A 16 -19.69 16.74 -2.47
CA PRO A 16 -19.57 15.70 -3.47
C PRO A 16 -20.46 14.53 -3.07
N LEU A 17 -21.45 14.21 -3.90
CA LEU A 17 -22.16 12.93 -3.84
C LEU A 17 -21.15 11.88 -4.32
N ALA A 18 -20.45 11.25 -3.37
CA ALA A 18 -19.70 10.04 -3.64
C ALA A 18 -20.72 8.96 -4.06
N GLY A 19 -20.86 8.75 -5.36
CA GLY A 19 -21.58 7.61 -5.91
C GLY A 19 -20.83 6.34 -5.55
N ILE A 20 -21.33 5.58 -4.59
CA ILE A 20 -20.85 4.23 -4.32
C ILE A 20 -21.40 3.34 -5.44
N ALA A 21 -20.62 3.19 -6.51
CA ALA A 21 -20.77 2.04 -7.39
C ALA A 21 -20.14 0.85 -6.65
N SER A 22 -20.95 0.12 -5.89
CA SER A 22 -20.54 -1.14 -5.28
C SER A 22 -20.46 -2.20 -6.38
N SER A 23 -19.34 -2.22 -7.10
CA SER A 23 -18.94 -3.43 -7.82
C SER A 23 -18.62 -4.48 -6.76
N GLU A 24 -19.45 -5.51 -6.65
CA GLU A 24 -19.15 -6.71 -5.86
C GLU A 24 -17.94 -7.41 -6.48
N ILE A 25 -16.73 -6.97 -6.07
CA ILE A 25 -15.51 -7.73 -6.28
C ILE A 25 -15.65 -8.96 -5.36
N PRO A 26 -15.40 -10.19 -5.84
CA PRO A 26 -15.45 -11.37 -4.98
C PRO A 26 -14.42 -11.19 -3.87
N SER A 27 -14.87 -10.76 -2.70
CA SER A 27 -13.98 -10.60 -1.56
C SER A 27 -13.69 -12.00 -1.06
N GLY A 28 -12.44 -12.45 -1.20
CA GLY A 28 -11.92 -13.48 -0.31
C GLY A 28 -12.11 -13.07 1.15
N ILE A 29 -11.79 -13.97 2.07
CA ILE A 29 -11.88 -13.67 3.51
C ILE A 29 -10.99 -12.45 3.81
N GLN A 30 -11.60 -11.34 4.25
CA GLN A 30 -10.86 -10.21 4.81
C GLN A 30 -10.55 -10.52 6.28
N PHE A 31 -9.29 -10.88 6.55
CA PHE A 31 -8.86 -11.26 7.89
C PHE A 31 -8.17 -10.10 8.59
N ASN A 32 -8.87 -9.49 9.54
CA ASN A 32 -8.34 -8.44 10.41
C ASN A 32 -8.02 -9.02 11.79
N GLY A 33 -6.88 -9.70 11.90
CA GLY A 33 -6.40 -10.33 13.12
C GLY A 33 -4.88 -10.49 13.13
N PRO A 34 -4.32 -11.18 14.13
CA PRO A 34 -2.89 -11.43 14.21
C PRO A 34 -2.40 -12.21 13.00
N VAL A 35 -1.38 -11.70 12.33
CA VAL A 35 -0.67 -12.39 11.25
C VAL A 35 0.73 -12.77 11.73
N ASN A 36 1.31 -13.80 11.12
CA ASN A 36 2.69 -14.18 11.40
C ASN A 36 3.63 -13.36 10.50
N LEU A 37 4.19 -12.28 11.05
CA LEU A 37 5.07 -11.38 10.32
C LEU A 37 6.47 -11.97 10.14
N THR A 38 7.02 -11.73 8.97
CA THR A 38 8.43 -11.92 8.63
C THR A 38 9.15 -10.58 8.68
N THR A 39 10.46 -10.56 8.94
CA THR A 39 11.28 -9.34 8.86
C THR A 39 12.16 -9.34 7.63
N VAL A 40 12.52 -8.17 7.12
CA VAL A 40 13.46 -8.03 6.00
C VAL A 40 14.80 -8.67 6.35
N ASP A 41 15.26 -8.53 7.60
CA ASP A 41 16.45 -9.23 8.12
C ASP A 41 16.36 -10.75 7.92
N SER A 42 15.28 -11.37 8.39
CA SER A 42 15.12 -12.83 8.29
C SER A 42 14.99 -13.31 6.84
N LEU A 43 14.54 -12.44 5.93
CA LEU A 43 14.56 -12.72 4.49
C LEU A 43 15.98 -12.73 3.95
N LEU A 44 16.76 -11.72 4.30
CA LEU A 44 18.09 -11.50 3.75
C LEU A 44 19.18 -12.38 4.38
N ASP A 45 18.98 -12.89 5.59
CA ASP A 45 19.89 -13.84 6.25
C ASP A 45 19.96 -15.20 5.55
N ASP A 46 18.89 -15.58 4.82
CA ASP A 46 18.82 -16.81 4.02
C ASP A 46 18.65 -16.47 2.53
N ASN A 47 19.55 -15.62 2.02
CA ASN A 47 19.54 -15.08 0.67
C ASN A 47 20.32 -15.95 -0.34
N SER A 48 19.84 -17.17 -0.59
CA SER A 48 20.36 -18.02 -1.68
C SER A 48 19.57 -17.82 -2.97
N VAL A 49 20.21 -18.03 -4.13
CA VAL A 49 19.56 -18.00 -5.46
C VAL A 49 18.46 -19.06 -5.62
N PHE A 50 18.42 -20.06 -4.73
CA PHE A 50 17.38 -21.10 -4.69
C PHE A 50 16.27 -20.80 -3.68
N THR A 51 16.43 -19.77 -2.85
CA THR A 51 15.46 -19.42 -1.82
C THR A 51 14.23 -18.79 -2.44
N LYS A 52 13.08 -19.42 -2.22
CA LYS A 52 11.76 -18.89 -2.53
C LYS A 52 10.82 -19.16 -1.37
N ARG A 53 10.21 -18.13 -0.79
CA ARG A 53 9.26 -18.30 0.33
C ARG A 53 8.20 -17.22 0.35
N ASN A 54 7.03 -17.56 0.88
CA ASN A 54 6.00 -16.57 1.15
C ASN A 54 6.45 -15.68 2.31
N ALA A 55 6.12 -14.40 2.24
CA ALA A 55 6.45 -13.42 3.25
C ALA A 55 5.25 -12.50 3.49
N ILE A 56 5.05 -12.13 4.75
CA ILE A 56 4.10 -11.11 5.18
C ILE A 56 4.91 -10.11 6.00
N LEU A 57 4.98 -8.85 5.57
CA LEU A 57 5.77 -7.83 6.23
C LEU A 57 4.94 -6.57 6.46
N ASP A 58 5.19 -5.92 7.60
CA ASP A 58 4.66 -4.59 7.90
C ASP A 58 5.76 -3.55 7.68
N GLY A 59 5.38 -2.36 7.21
CA GLY A 59 6.33 -1.31 6.87
C GLY A 59 5.72 -0.24 5.96
N HIS A 60 6.55 0.47 5.20
CA HIS A 60 6.10 1.48 4.24
C HIS A 60 7.00 1.53 3.00
N ILE A 61 6.45 2.05 1.90
CA ILE A 61 7.23 2.31 0.67
C ILE A 61 8.02 3.60 0.85
N VAL A 62 9.34 3.55 0.79
CA VAL A 62 10.20 4.73 0.93
C VAL A 62 10.46 5.45 -0.40
N ARG A 63 10.45 4.71 -1.51
CA ARG A 63 10.79 5.25 -2.84
C ARG A 63 10.32 4.36 -3.98
N GLN A 64 9.78 4.97 -5.04
CA GLN A 64 9.56 4.30 -6.33
C GLN A 64 10.86 4.31 -7.16
N ILE A 65 11.24 3.17 -7.73
CA ILE A 65 12.44 3.03 -8.57
C ILE A 65 12.11 2.76 -10.04
N SER A 66 10.94 2.17 -10.32
CA SER A 66 10.42 1.95 -11.67
C SER A 66 8.88 1.95 -11.65
N ILE A 67 8.22 1.69 -12.80
CA ILE A 67 6.75 1.63 -12.87
C ILE A 67 6.14 0.60 -11.92
N ALA A 68 6.83 -0.53 -11.69
CA ALA A 68 6.35 -1.62 -10.85
C ALA A 68 7.26 -1.88 -9.64
N SER A 69 8.44 -1.26 -9.59
CA SER A 69 9.44 -1.56 -8.56
C SER A 69 9.57 -0.42 -7.55
N PHE A 70 9.63 -0.77 -6.28
CA PHE A 70 9.71 0.16 -5.15
C PHE A 70 10.72 -0.35 -4.12
N ILE A 71 11.18 0.55 -3.25
CA ILE A 71 11.89 0.19 -2.02
C ILE A 71 10.90 0.22 -0.87
N PHE A 72 10.87 -0.86 -0.10
CA PHE A 72 10.05 -1.04 1.08
C PHE A 72 10.94 -1.13 2.32
N SER A 73 10.54 -0.49 3.41
CA SER A 73 11.23 -0.55 4.70
C SER A 73 10.32 -1.18 5.75
N ASP A 74 10.82 -2.18 6.48
CA ASP A 74 10.17 -2.70 7.70
C ASP A 74 10.52 -1.87 8.96
N GLY A 75 11.13 -0.70 8.77
CA GLY A 75 11.64 0.17 9.83
C GLY A 75 13.04 -0.19 10.34
N LYS A 76 13.57 -1.36 9.98
CA LYS A 76 14.95 -1.76 10.30
C LYS A 76 15.81 -1.85 9.05
N ARG A 77 15.28 -2.45 7.99
CA ARG A 77 15.96 -2.64 6.71
C ARG A 77 15.05 -2.41 5.54
N GLU A 78 15.71 -2.17 4.42
CA GLU A 78 15.06 -1.95 3.13
C GLU A 78 15.24 -3.16 2.21
N ILE A 79 14.24 -3.41 1.38
CA ILE A 79 14.26 -4.41 0.31
C ILE A 79 13.50 -3.88 -0.91
N GLN A 80 13.90 -4.35 -2.09
CA GLN A 80 13.12 -4.10 -3.30
C GLN A 80 11.83 -4.93 -3.28
N ILE A 81 10.73 -4.31 -3.68
CA ILE A 81 9.47 -5.00 -3.96
C ILE A 81 9.06 -4.73 -5.41
N GLU A 82 8.45 -5.73 -6.04
CA GLU A 82 7.78 -5.60 -7.34
C GLU A 82 6.27 -5.74 -7.13
N VAL A 83 5.52 -4.73 -7.56
CA VAL A 83 4.07 -4.65 -7.42
C VAL A 83 3.46 -4.74 -8.82
N SER A 84 2.76 -5.84 -9.11
CA SER A 84 2.11 -6.00 -10.41
C SER A 84 0.93 -5.04 -10.57
N ASP A 85 0.55 -4.77 -11.83
CA ASP A 85 -0.62 -3.98 -12.18
C ASP A 85 -1.95 -4.58 -11.70
N LYS A 86 -1.96 -5.83 -11.25
CA LYS A 86 -3.12 -6.52 -10.67
C LYS A 86 -3.35 -6.17 -9.20
N VAL A 87 -2.34 -5.68 -8.49
CA VAL A 87 -2.49 -5.21 -7.11
C VAL A 87 -3.25 -3.88 -7.15
N LYS A 88 -4.44 -3.86 -6.55
CA LYS A 88 -5.31 -2.67 -6.50
C LYS A 88 -5.36 -2.15 -5.08
N LEU A 89 -5.31 -0.82 -4.95
CA LEU A 89 -5.53 -0.08 -3.72
C LEU A 89 -6.71 0.85 -3.94
N ASP A 90 -7.59 0.94 -2.94
CA ASP A 90 -8.76 1.81 -2.98
C ASP A 90 -8.43 3.27 -2.64
N GLN A 91 -7.17 3.53 -2.29
CA GLN A 91 -6.64 4.86 -1.97
C GLN A 91 -5.21 5.03 -2.48
N SER A 92 -4.81 6.29 -2.66
CA SER A 92 -3.39 6.62 -2.85
C SER A 92 -2.63 6.39 -1.55
N ILE A 93 -1.35 6.02 -1.69
CA ILE A 93 -0.42 5.82 -0.58
C ILE A 93 0.82 6.70 -0.79
N ASP A 94 1.54 6.98 0.29
CA ASP A 94 2.80 7.71 0.29
C ASP A 94 3.81 7.08 1.26
N ALA A 95 4.95 7.74 1.46
CA ALA A 95 6.02 7.23 2.32
C ALA A 95 5.70 7.22 3.82
N ASN A 96 4.58 7.80 4.24
CA ASN A 96 4.10 7.77 5.62
C ASN A 96 2.92 6.80 5.81
N THR A 97 2.52 6.10 4.74
CA THR A 97 1.42 5.14 4.81
C THR A 97 1.96 3.79 5.30
N ASP A 98 1.46 3.33 6.44
CA ASP A 98 1.76 2.00 6.95
C ASP A 98 1.02 0.94 6.12
N LEU A 99 1.76 -0.07 5.69
CA LEU A 99 1.32 -1.13 4.81
C LEU A 99 1.70 -2.48 5.39
N ARG A 100 0.84 -3.46 5.13
CA ARG A 100 1.17 -4.87 5.19
C ARG A 100 1.23 -5.42 3.77
N ILE A 101 2.39 -5.94 3.39
CA ILE A 101 2.59 -6.60 2.09
C ILE A 101 2.55 -8.11 2.26
N PHE A 102 1.88 -8.78 1.33
CA PHE A 102 1.86 -10.23 1.19
C PHE A 102 2.48 -10.55 -0.16
N GLY A 103 3.42 -11.47 -0.17
CA GLY A 103 4.09 -11.81 -1.42
C GLY A 103 5.08 -12.95 -1.28
N LYS A 104 5.94 -13.06 -2.28
CA LYS A 104 6.96 -14.10 -2.36
C LYS A 104 8.34 -13.49 -2.44
N PHE A 105 9.16 -13.78 -1.45
CA PHE A 105 10.57 -13.47 -1.47
C PHE A 105 11.29 -14.39 -2.45
N SER A 106 12.16 -13.79 -3.28
CA SER A 106 13.14 -14.48 -4.12
C SER A 106 14.53 -14.00 -3.75
N GLY A 107 15.41 -14.91 -3.36
CA GLY A 107 16.79 -14.60 -3.00
C GLY A 107 17.74 -14.50 -4.21
N GLY A 108 19.01 -14.19 -3.94
CA GLY A 108 20.09 -14.11 -4.91
C GLY A 108 20.79 -12.76 -4.94
N ASN A 109 21.32 -12.38 -6.11
CA ASN A 109 22.09 -11.13 -6.27
C ASN A 109 21.24 -9.87 -6.19
N SER A 110 19.93 -9.99 -6.46
CA SER A 110 18.95 -8.91 -6.36
C SER A 110 17.74 -9.46 -5.60
N PRO A 111 17.83 -9.59 -4.27
CA PRO A 111 16.71 -10.10 -3.48
C PRO A 111 15.53 -9.16 -3.57
N GLU A 112 14.35 -9.72 -3.80
CA GLU A 112 13.12 -8.96 -3.96
C GLU A 112 11.90 -9.72 -3.44
N ILE A 113 10.81 -8.99 -3.28
CA ILE A 113 9.49 -9.56 -2.98
C ILE A 113 8.55 -9.23 -4.13
N GLU A 114 8.05 -10.27 -4.80
CA GLU A 114 6.91 -10.16 -5.71
C GLU A 114 5.64 -10.02 -4.87
N VAL A 115 4.96 -8.88 -4.97
CA VAL A 115 3.80 -8.55 -4.12
C VAL A 115 2.50 -9.06 -4.75
N ASP A 116 1.79 -9.89 -3.99
CA ASP A 116 0.50 -10.45 -4.36
C ASP A 116 -0.67 -9.59 -3.84
N HIS A 117 -0.53 -9.03 -2.64
CA HIS A 117 -1.55 -8.23 -1.98
C HIS A 117 -0.93 -7.17 -1.05
N ILE A 118 -1.60 -6.03 -0.95
CA ILE A 118 -1.26 -4.94 -0.03
C ILE A 118 -2.50 -4.61 0.78
N GLN A 119 -2.32 -4.55 2.09
CA GLN A 119 -3.29 -4.03 3.04
C GLN A 119 -2.75 -2.72 3.62
N VAL A 120 -3.55 -1.66 3.55
CA VAL A 120 -3.25 -0.42 4.30
C VAL A 120 -3.64 -0.62 5.76
N LEU A 121 -2.79 -0.17 6.69
CA LEU A 121 -2.96 -0.33 8.13
C LEU A 121 -3.57 0.90 8.82
#